data_AF-A0A3M1YK71-F1
#
_entry.id   AF-A0A3M1YK71-F1
#
_cell.length_a   1.000
_cell.length_b   1.000
_cell.length_c   1.000
_cell.angle_alpha   90.00
_cell.angle_beta   90.00
_cell.angle_gamma   90.00
#
_symmetry.space_group_name_H-M   'P 1'
#
loop_
_entity.id
_entity.type
_entity.pdbx_description
1 polymer ?
#
loop_
_entity_poly.entity_id
_entity_poly.type
_entity_poly.pdbx_seq_one_letter_code
_entity_poly.pdbx_strand_id
1 'polypeptide(L)'
;LSNKSDEDVERWDLLHKILSAVQHDLKKDVAHLILHPNQQFCLSELDRHLKFDRVISFGVAPKTAGLHFEAPLYKPFSFNQKTWLFAHTLQQIVEQPTLKKHLWHALKAIFPTQK
;
A
#
# COMPACT_ATOMS: atom_id res chain seq x y z
N LEU A 1 4.04 4.24 -25.24
CA LEU A 1 5.05 4.66 -24.26
C LEU A 1 4.47 5.85 -23.50
N SER A 2 3.91 5.62 -22.31
CA SER A 2 3.24 6.67 -21.55
C SER A 2 4.30 7.61 -20.97
N ASN A 3 4.27 8.89 -21.35
CA ASN A 3 4.98 9.94 -20.63
C ASN A 3 4.46 9.91 -19.19
N LYS A 4 5.29 9.44 -18.24
CA LYS A 4 4.98 9.60 -16.82
C LYS A 4 5.00 11.09 -16.52
N SER A 5 3.91 11.61 -15.94
CA SER A 5 3.87 12.98 -15.47
C SER A 5 4.88 13.16 -14.33
N ASP A 6 5.37 14.38 -14.07
CA ASP A 6 6.31 14.64 -12.98
C ASP A 6 5.75 14.15 -11.62
N GLU A 7 4.44 14.28 -11.42
CA GLU A 7 3.75 13.73 -10.24
C GLU A 7 3.85 12.20 -10.13
N ASP A 8 3.82 11.47 -11.24
CA ASP A 8 3.96 10.01 -11.24
C ASP A 8 5.38 9.61 -10.84
N VAL A 9 6.38 10.40 -11.23
CA VAL A 9 7.79 10.17 -10.85
C VAL A 9 7.96 10.40 -9.35
N GLU A 10 7.45 11.52 -8.82
CA GLU A 10 7.54 11.82 -7.39
C GLU A 10 6.83 10.78 -6.50
N ARG A 11 5.62 10.35 -6.90
CA ARG A 11 4.88 9.29 -6.20
C ARG A 11 5.65 7.97 -6.21
N TRP A 12 6.26 7.63 -7.35
CA TRP A 12 7.05 6.42 -7.49
C TRP A 12 8.30 6.43 -6.60
N ASP A 13 9.02 7.55 -6.55
CA ASP A 13 10.19 7.72 -5.70
C ASP A 13 9.86 7.64 -4.21
N LEU A 14 8.70 8.19 -3.81
CA LEU A 14 8.22 8.06 -2.44
C LEU A 14 7.91 6.61 -2.07
N LEU A 15 7.19 5.89 -2.93
CA LEU A 15 6.91 4.46 -2.73
C LEU A 15 8.21 3.66 -2.59
N HIS A 16 9.19 3.95 -3.45
CA HIS A 16 10.49 3.30 -3.37
C HIS A 16 11.19 3.60 -2.04
N LYS A 17 11.19 4.84 -1.56
CA LYS A 17 11.76 5.21 -0.25
C LYS A 17 11.06 4.50 0.91
N ILE A 18 9.72 4.43 0.88
CA ILE A 18 8.91 3.77 1.91
C ILE A 18 9.26 2.28 2.00
N LEU A 19 9.33 1.58 0.87
CA LEU A 19 9.59 0.15 0.82
C LEU A 19 11.05 -0.19 1.12
N SER A 20 11.99 0.60 0.62
CA SER A 20 13.41 0.46 0.94
C SER A 20 13.67 0.62 2.45
N ALA A 21 12.92 1.48 3.13
CA ALA A 21 13.03 1.63 4.60
C ALA A 21 12.61 0.38 5.37
N VAL A 22 11.79 -0.50 4.76
CA VAL A 22 11.45 -1.83 5.28
C VAL A 22 12.15 -2.96 4.53
N GLN A 23 13.25 -2.66 3.83
CA GLN A 23 14.11 -3.63 3.12
C GLN A 23 13.40 -4.42 2.00
N HIS A 24 12.44 -3.80 1.30
CA HIS A 24 11.81 -4.39 0.13
C HIS A 24 12.13 -3.59 -1.13
N ASP A 25 12.53 -4.27 -2.19
CA ASP A 25 12.73 -3.68 -3.51
C ASP A 25 11.39 -3.63 -4.25
N LEU A 26 10.94 -2.40 -4.57
CA LEU A 26 9.66 -2.17 -5.24
C LEU A 26 9.56 -2.88 -6.61
N LYS A 27 10.67 -3.14 -7.31
CA LYS A 27 10.68 -3.80 -8.63
C LYS A 27 10.76 -5.32 -8.54
N LYS A 28 11.28 -5.87 -7.44
CA LYS A 28 11.53 -7.31 -7.31
C LYS A 28 10.55 -8.00 -6.37
N ASP A 29 10.19 -7.33 -5.27
CA ASP A 29 9.49 -7.95 -4.14
C ASP A 29 8.03 -7.50 -4.04
N VAL A 30 7.60 -6.56 -4.89
CA VAL A 30 6.31 -5.88 -4.75
C VAL A 30 5.55 -5.89 -6.07
N ALA A 31 4.30 -6.36 -5.99
CA ALA A 31 3.32 -6.09 -7.04
C ALA A 31 2.69 -4.72 -6.81
N HIS A 32 2.79 -3.84 -7.80
CA HIS A 32 2.19 -2.51 -7.76
C HIS A 32 0.92 -2.48 -8.62
N LEU A 33 -0.20 -2.12 -8.00
CA LEU A 33 -1.50 -1.99 -8.65
C LEU A 33 -2.00 -0.55 -8.51
N ILE A 34 -2.38 0.06 -9.63
CA ILE A 34 -3.08 1.35 -9.66
C ILE A 34 -4.56 1.06 -9.91
N LEU A 35 -5.42 1.59 -9.04
CA LEU A 35 -6.87 1.49 -9.20
C LEU A 35 -7.40 2.83 -9.70
N HIS A 36 -8.09 2.81 -10.84
CA HIS A 36 -8.77 3.98 -11.36
C HIS A 36 -10.16 4.13 -10.73
N PRO A 37 -10.71 5.36 -10.63
CA PRO A 37 -12.09 5.56 -10.26
C PRO A 37 -13.03 4.69 -11.12
N ASN A 38 -14.01 4.05 -10.47
CA ASN A 38 -14.97 3.11 -11.08
C ASN A 38 -14.40 1.77 -11.58
N GLN A 39 -13.11 1.50 -11.40
CA GLN A 39 -12.56 0.17 -11.64
C GLN A 39 -12.93 -0.74 -10.47
N GLN A 40 -13.72 -1.78 -10.75
CA GLN A 40 -13.96 -2.83 -9.76
C GLN A 40 -12.69 -3.65 -9.58
N PHE A 41 -12.32 -3.90 -8.33
CA PHE A 41 -11.21 -4.75 -7.95
C PHE A 41 -11.75 -5.97 -7.21
N CYS A 42 -11.31 -7.15 -7.62
CA CYS A 42 -11.69 -8.41 -7.01
C CYS A 42 -10.46 -9.08 -6.39
N LEU A 43 -10.40 -9.11 -5.06
CA LEU A 43 -9.29 -9.70 -4.34
C LEU A 43 -9.07 -11.18 -4.70
N SER A 44 -10.15 -11.95 -4.87
CA SER A 44 -10.05 -13.38 -5.21
C SER A 44 -9.48 -13.63 -6.61
N GLU A 45 -9.64 -12.69 -7.54
CA GLU A 45 -8.97 -12.77 -8.83
C GLU A 45 -7.48 -12.48 -8.68
N LEU A 46 -7.11 -11.47 -7.90
CA LEU A 46 -5.69 -11.18 -7.64
C LEU A 46 -4.98 -12.35 -6.96
N ASP A 47 -5.61 -12.99 -5.97
CA ASP A 47 -5.06 -14.16 -5.25
C ASP A 47 -4.78 -15.35 -6.18
N ARG A 48 -5.50 -15.48 -7.29
CA ARG A 48 -5.29 -16.54 -8.27
C ARG A 48 -4.03 -16.32 -9.12
N HIS A 49 -3.70 -15.06 -9.37
CA HIS A 49 -2.61 -14.66 -10.28
C HIS A 49 -1.34 -14.23 -9.55
N LEU A 50 -1.46 -13.81 -8.30
CA LEU A 50 -0.37 -13.27 -7.52
C LEU A 50 -0.37 -13.90 -6.12
N LYS A 51 0.81 -14.39 -5.70
CA LYS A 51 1.02 -14.77 -4.31
C LYS A 51 1.51 -13.55 -3.51
N PHE A 52 0.76 -13.20 -2.48
CA PHE A 52 1.12 -12.13 -1.55
C PHE A 52 0.50 -12.39 -0.18
N ASP A 53 1.23 -11.99 0.85
CA ASP A 53 0.82 -12.17 2.26
C ASP A 53 0.58 -10.82 2.96
N ARG A 54 0.96 -9.72 2.32
CA ARG A 54 0.92 -8.36 2.88
C ARG A 54 0.39 -7.38 1.83
N VAL A 55 -0.51 -6.50 2.24
CA VAL A 55 -1.12 -5.47 1.40
C VAL A 55 -1.01 -4.12 2.09
N ILE A 56 -0.49 -3.13 1.37
CA ILE A 56 -0.50 -1.73 1.80
C ILE A 56 -1.32 -0.95 0.78
N SER A 57 -2.37 -0.28 1.26
CA SER A 57 -3.31 0.49 0.47
C SER A 57 -3.17 1.97 0.77
N PHE A 58 -2.97 2.79 -0.27
CA PHE A 58 -2.84 4.24 -0.17
C PHE A 58 -4.04 4.94 -0.79
N GLY A 59 -4.89 5.56 0.04
CA GLY A 59 -6.03 6.35 -0.42
C GLY A 59 -7.21 5.54 -0.98
N VAL A 60 -7.16 4.21 -0.91
CA VAL A 60 -8.24 3.32 -1.36
C VAL A 60 -8.97 2.76 -0.14
N ALA A 61 -10.28 2.98 -0.07
CA ALA A 61 -11.10 2.42 1.00
C ALA A 61 -11.33 0.90 0.78
N PRO A 62 -11.54 0.10 1.84
CA PRO A 62 -11.85 -1.31 1.69
C PRO A 62 -13.07 -1.55 0.77
N LYS A 63 -14.12 -0.74 0.93
CA LYS A 63 -15.35 -0.84 0.12
C LYS A 63 -15.09 -0.67 -1.38
N THR A 64 -14.16 0.20 -1.76
CA THR A 64 -13.79 0.40 -3.19
C THR A 64 -13.00 -0.77 -3.76
N ALA A 65 -12.39 -1.59 -2.88
CA ALA A 65 -11.70 -2.82 -3.24
C ALA A 65 -12.60 -4.08 -3.16
N GLY A 66 -13.93 -3.91 -3.07
CA GLY A 66 -14.88 -5.03 -2.92
C GLY A 66 -14.80 -5.72 -1.56
N LEU A 67 -14.18 -5.08 -0.55
CA LEU A 67 -14.02 -5.64 0.78
C LEU A 67 -15.10 -5.12 1.72
N HIS A 68 -15.85 -6.04 2.33
CA HIS A 68 -16.99 -5.73 3.22
C HIS A 68 -16.59 -5.58 4.69
N PHE A 69 -15.45 -4.97 4.98
CA PHE A 69 -15.03 -4.68 6.35
C PHE A 69 -14.63 -3.22 6.53
N GLU A 70 -14.72 -2.74 7.77
CA GLU A 70 -14.16 -1.45 8.15
C GLU A 70 -12.70 -1.63 8.54
N ALA A 71 -11.82 -0.82 7.96
CA ALA A 71 -10.39 -0.86 8.23
C ALA A 71 -9.95 0.43 8.92
N PRO A 72 -9.41 0.37 10.14
CA PRO A 72 -8.78 1.53 10.76
C PRO A 72 -7.50 1.91 10.02
N LEU A 73 -7.32 3.20 9.77
CA LEU A 73 -6.08 3.72 9.17
C LEU A 73 -4.88 3.50 10.08
N TYR A 74 -3.74 3.15 9.49
CA TYR A 74 -2.45 2.94 10.16
C TYR A 74 -2.43 1.86 11.24
N LYS A 75 -3.43 0.99 11.28
CA LYS A 75 -3.48 -0.15 12.17
C LYS A 75 -3.48 -1.43 11.34
N PRO A 76 -2.35 -2.17 11.30
CA PRO A 76 -2.30 -3.43 10.60
C PRO A 76 -3.31 -4.41 11.20
N PHE A 77 -3.97 -5.19 10.35
CA PHE A 77 -4.84 -6.27 10.80
C PHE A 77 -4.77 -7.46 9.84
N SER A 78 -5.15 -8.62 10.33
CA SER A 78 -5.16 -9.85 9.54
C SER A 78 -6.57 -10.14 9.02
N PHE A 79 -6.67 -10.40 7.72
CA PHE A 79 -7.91 -10.84 7.07
C PHE A 79 -7.56 -11.82 5.94
N ASN A 80 -8.25 -12.97 5.90
CA ASN A 80 -8.00 -14.05 4.95
C ASN A 80 -6.51 -14.47 4.87
N GLN A 81 -5.88 -14.68 6.03
CA GLN A 81 -4.45 -15.03 6.19
C GLN A 81 -3.45 -13.99 5.63
N LYS A 82 -3.93 -12.80 5.23
CA LYS A 82 -3.11 -11.70 4.73
C LYS A 82 -3.09 -10.57 5.75
N THR A 83 -1.98 -9.85 5.81
CA THR A 83 -1.84 -8.64 6.63
C THR A 83 -2.18 -7.41 5.79
N TRP A 84 -3.11 -6.60 6.26
CA TRP A 84 -3.59 -5.42 5.57
C TRP A 84 -3.20 -4.15 6.32
N LEU A 85 -2.84 -3.13 5.56
CA LEU A 85 -2.62 -1.78 6.05
C LEU A 85 -3.31 -0.79 5.13
N PHE A 86 -4.19 0.02 5.69
CA PHE A 86 -4.81 1.13 4.99
C PHE A 86 -4.21 2.44 5.48
N ALA A 87 -3.87 3.32 4.54
CA ALA A 87 -3.27 4.62 4.78
C ALA A 87 -3.92 5.68 3.88
N HIS A 88 -3.66 6.94 4.22
CA HIS A 88 -4.00 8.07 3.35
C HIS A 88 -3.28 8.01 1.99
N THR A 89 -3.63 8.91 1.08
CA THR A 89 -2.93 9.02 -0.20
C THR A 89 -1.46 9.38 0.03
N LEU A 90 -0.61 9.02 -0.93
CA LEU A 90 0.80 9.38 -0.90
C LEU A 90 1.01 10.90 -0.77
N GLN A 91 0.20 11.69 -1.47
CA GLN A 91 0.24 13.16 -1.40
C GLN A 91 -0.02 13.66 0.03
N GLN A 92 -1.09 13.21 0.67
CA GLN A 92 -1.42 13.59 2.05
C GLN A 92 -0.31 13.21 3.03
N ILE A 93 0.30 12.04 2.82
CA ILE A 93 1.42 11.57 3.64
C ILE A 93 2.64 12.49 3.48
N VAL A 94 2.93 13.00 2.28
CA VAL A 94 4.04 13.93 2.05
C VAL A 94 3.82 15.24 2.79
N GLU A 95 2.62 15.79 2.68
CA GLU A 95 2.22 17.09 3.21
C GLU A 95 2.12 17.11 4.75
N GLN A 96 1.85 15.95 5.38
CA GLN A 96 1.59 15.87 6.83
C GLN A 96 2.61 14.99 7.55
N PRO A 97 3.56 15.57 8.31
CA PRO A 97 4.60 14.83 9.02
C PRO A 97 4.07 13.77 10.01
N THR A 98 2.91 14.04 10.64
CA THR A 98 2.24 13.10 11.55
C THR A 98 1.83 11.81 10.85
N LEU A 99 1.34 11.90 9.60
CA LEU A 99 0.94 10.75 8.80
C LEU A 99 2.14 9.88 8.39
N LYS A 100 3.30 10.49 8.10
CA LYS A 100 4.56 9.75 7.88
C LYS A 100 4.94 8.93 9.10
N LYS A 101 4.83 9.52 10.30
CA LYS A 101 5.13 8.81 11.56
C LYS A 101 4.18 7.64 11.80
N HIS A 102 2.88 7.83 11.57
CA HIS A 102 1.89 6.76 11.69
C HIS A 102 2.16 5.63 10.69
N LEU A 103 2.43 5.96 9.42
CA LEU A 103 2.81 4.98 8.41
C LEU A 103 4.03 4.19 8.85
N TRP A 104 5.10 4.88 9.27
CA TRP A 104 6.33 4.23 9.70
C TRP A 104 6.12 3.27 10.86
N HIS A 105 5.33 3.66 11.86
CA HIS A 105 5.00 2.79 12.98
C HIS A 105 4.24 1.53 12.54
N ALA A 106 3.25 1.70 11.65
CA ALA A 106 2.50 0.58 11.11
C ALA A 106 3.38 -0.36 10.27
N LEU A 107 4.27 0.19 9.44
CA LEU A 107 5.19 -0.58 8.62
C LEU A 107 6.14 -1.42 9.46
N LYS A 108 6.73 -0.86 10.53
CA LYS A 108 7.58 -1.63 11.45
C LYS A 108 6.85 -2.80 12.11
N ALA A 109 5.54 -2.68 12.34
CA ALA A 109 4.75 -3.76 12.91
C ALA A 109 4.49 -4.90 11.90
N ILE A 110 4.44 -4.58 10.61
CA ILE A 110 4.23 -5.57 9.52
C ILE A 110 5.55 -6.21 9.10
N PHE A 111 6.61 -5.40 9.05
CA PHE A 111 7.94 -5.76 8.58
C PHE A 111 8.93 -5.59 9.74
N PRO A 112 8.90 -6.48 10.74
CA PRO A 112 9.90 -6.45 11.79
C PRO A 112 11.27 -6.66 11.15
N THR A 113 12.15 -5.68 11.31
CA THR A 113 13.53 -5.77 10.83
C THR A 113 14.19 -6.95 11.57
N GLN A 114 14.50 -8.04 10.87
CA GLN A 114 15.34 -9.08 11.44
C GLN A 114 16.72 -8.44 11.67
N LYS A 115 17.20 -8.50 12.92
CA LYS A 115 18.57 -8.14 13.29
C LYS A 115 19.52 -9.24 12.85
#